data_AF-A0A2N5K837-F1
#
_entry.id   AF-A0A2N5K837-F1
#
_cell.length_a   1.000
_cell.length_b   1.000
_cell.length_c   1.000
_cell.angle_alpha   90.00
_cell.angle_beta   90.00
_cell.angle_gamma   90.00
#
_symmetry.space_group_name_H-M   'P 1'
#
loop_
_entity.id
_entity.type
_entity.pdbx_description
1 polymer ?
#
loop_
_entity_poly.entity_id
_entity_poly.type
_entity_poly.pdbx_seq_one_letter_code
_entity_poly.pdbx_strand_id
1 'polypeptide(L)'
;MIARRRKPVEAPPELPTVSEASDVQRALRLGWTVAETFGRLRVYQPEFANKRNDPNELPRFSYSNSDLSSAQQLEVSYRRLVELAAALDVQPPAEPDVAAILDGGAPASGDAETRKRIHGVLEAWSRATWIQLNVRSAALGRAMTYGGSLADTYWYMALPGSPAFLSGRQSIEALLRPQRLKRMQERMSALGESFPGELCDAIGHSLGMWMFDEAKERWAAASDWQTLGIPVEGVPTRTPPQQLHFNLFRQVRTWRDLLFESRQPLDYVSPGFRRRANLLAGTVTIVMVLLVAVIVGALVFGAFNLALNVANRFNVFSQIGGELIEAISVLVTVTSTIAVLGAGLLARARRAVEQFDAWLESMIIRRAIRRQTTIAWNDLPRRPAD
;
A
#
# COMPACT_ATOMS: atom_id res chain seq x y z
N MET A 1 31.38 38.87 28.59
CA MET A 1 30.45 37.83 29.06
C MET A 1 29.36 37.65 28.02
N ILE A 2 29.43 36.59 27.19
CA ILE A 2 28.41 36.30 26.17
C ILE A 2 27.57 35.13 26.70
N ALA A 3 26.32 35.41 27.07
CA ALA A 3 25.38 34.39 27.54
C ALA A 3 24.91 33.53 26.36
N ARG A 4 25.28 32.24 26.37
CA ARG A 4 24.78 31.24 25.43
C ARG A 4 23.28 31.01 25.68
N ARG A 5 22.43 31.48 24.77
CA ARG A 5 21.02 31.06 24.67
C ARG A 5 20.98 29.55 24.41
N ARG A 6 20.48 28.78 25.37
CA ARG A 6 20.10 27.38 25.15
C ARG A 6 18.93 27.35 24.18
N LYS A 7 19.08 26.60 23.07
CA LYS A 7 17.98 26.25 22.17
C LYS A 7 16.93 25.46 22.99
N PRO A 8 15.63 25.80 22.91
CA PRO A 8 14.60 24.97 23.51
C PRO A 8 14.66 23.58 22.86
N VAL A 9 14.68 22.54 23.69
CA VAL A 9 14.56 21.15 23.27
C VAL A 9 13.14 21.01 22.72
N GLU A 10 13.04 20.83 21.40
CA GLU A 10 11.80 20.53 20.70
C GLU A 10 11.26 19.21 21.28
N ALA A 11 10.08 19.25 21.88
CA ALA A 11 9.45 18.06 22.45
C ALA A 11 9.27 17.02 21.34
N PRO A 12 9.48 15.71 21.61
CA PRO A 12 9.18 14.67 20.65
C PRO A 12 7.72 14.80 20.18
N PRO A 13 7.41 14.59 18.89
CA PRO A 13 6.03 14.60 18.44
C PRO A 13 5.22 13.59 19.25
N GLU A 14 4.15 14.07 19.90
CA GLU A 14 3.22 13.20 20.62
C GLU A 14 2.63 12.20 19.62
N LEU A 15 2.80 10.91 19.89
CA LEU A 15 2.21 9.85 19.08
C LEU A 15 0.68 9.97 19.11
N PRO A 16 -0.01 9.81 17.98
CA PRO A 16 -1.46 9.88 17.94
C PRO A 16 -2.07 8.84 18.87
N THR A 17 -3.09 9.25 19.62
CA THR A 17 -3.86 8.32 20.47
C THR A 17 -4.55 7.27 19.59
N VAL A 18 -4.82 6.07 20.13
CA VAL A 18 -5.45 4.96 19.38
C VAL A 18 -6.77 5.38 18.71
N SER A 19 -7.52 6.30 19.33
CA SER A 19 -8.74 6.89 18.75
C SER A 19 -8.45 7.74 17.52
N GLU A 20 -7.41 8.57 17.56
CA GLU A 20 -7.03 9.46 16.47
C GLU A 20 -6.55 8.68 15.24
N ALA A 21 -5.77 7.60 15.44
CA ALA A 21 -5.36 6.72 14.35
C ALA A 21 -6.57 6.07 13.65
N SER A 22 -7.58 5.64 14.42
CA SER A 22 -8.82 5.09 13.88
C SER A 22 -9.62 6.13 13.07
N ASP A 23 -9.68 7.37 13.55
CA ASP A 23 -10.40 8.45 12.87
C ASP A 23 -9.69 8.89 11.58
N VAL A 24 -8.36 8.91 11.55
CA VAL A 24 -7.58 9.16 10.33
C VAL A 24 -7.88 8.08 9.28
N GLN A 25 -7.96 6.80 9.67
CA GLN A 25 -8.34 5.73 8.74
C GLN A 25 -9.77 5.93 8.20
N ARG A 26 -10.73 6.24 9.08
CA ARG A 26 -12.12 6.49 8.70
C ARG A 26 -12.25 7.69 7.78
N ALA A 27 -11.52 8.77 8.05
CA ALA A 27 -11.52 9.97 7.21
C ALA A 27 -11.00 9.66 5.79
N LEU A 28 -9.94 8.87 5.68
CA LEU A 28 -9.45 8.41 4.39
C LEU A 28 -10.48 7.55 3.65
N ARG A 29 -11.07 6.57 4.34
CA ARG A 29 -12.15 5.71 3.79
C ARG A 29 -13.35 6.55 3.36
N LEU A 30 -13.69 7.60 4.11
CA LEU A 30 -14.76 8.51 3.77
C LEU A 30 -14.45 9.26 2.46
N GLY A 31 -13.27 9.85 2.36
CA GLY A 31 -12.81 10.52 1.13
C GLY A 31 -12.86 9.61 -0.10
N TRP A 32 -12.40 8.36 0.04
CA TRP A 32 -12.53 7.35 -1.01
C TRP A 32 -14.00 7.11 -1.38
N THR A 33 -14.85 6.90 -0.38
CA THR A 33 -16.27 6.55 -0.58
C THR A 33 -17.03 7.68 -1.25
N VAL A 34 -16.70 8.94 -0.94
CA VAL A 34 -17.26 10.11 -1.62
C VAL A 34 -16.97 10.08 -3.11
N ALA A 35 -15.69 9.93 -3.49
CA ALA A 35 -15.28 9.85 -4.90
C ALA A 35 -15.88 8.63 -5.62
N GLU A 36 -15.94 7.47 -4.96
CA GLU A 36 -16.61 6.26 -5.48
C GLU A 36 -18.11 6.53 -5.74
N THR A 37 -18.81 7.19 -4.81
CA THR A 37 -20.24 7.50 -4.93
C THR A 37 -20.49 8.46 -6.10
N PHE A 38 -19.69 9.52 -6.24
CA PHE A 38 -19.75 10.43 -7.40
C PHE A 38 -19.48 9.70 -8.72
N GLY A 39 -18.44 8.86 -8.74
CA GLY A 39 -18.09 8.06 -9.90
C GLY A 39 -19.22 7.15 -10.35
N ARG A 40 -19.87 6.47 -9.40
CA ARG A 40 -21.04 5.61 -9.63
C ARG A 40 -22.25 6.38 -10.12
N LEU A 41 -22.56 7.53 -9.51
CA LEU A 41 -23.65 8.40 -9.93
C LEU A 41 -23.47 8.91 -11.37
N ARG A 42 -22.22 9.22 -11.76
CA ARG A 42 -21.87 9.71 -13.10
C ARG A 42 -22.09 8.66 -14.18
N VAL A 43 -21.76 7.40 -13.91
CA VAL A 43 -21.89 6.29 -14.88
C VAL A 43 -23.19 5.52 -14.74
N TYR A 44 -24.00 5.81 -13.72
CA TYR A 44 -25.28 5.16 -13.50
C TYR A 44 -26.17 5.31 -14.73
N GLN A 45 -26.58 4.17 -15.27
CA GLN A 45 -27.63 4.08 -16.26
C GLN A 45 -28.81 3.37 -15.58
N PRO A 46 -30.02 3.96 -15.61
CA PRO A 46 -31.21 3.25 -15.17
C PRO A 46 -31.29 1.97 -16.00
N GLU A 47 -31.43 0.83 -15.33
CA GLU A 47 -31.41 -0.47 -16.00
C GLU A 47 -32.64 -0.63 -16.89
N PHE A 48 -32.55 -0.20 -18.16
CA PHE A 48 -33.32 -0.83 -19.21
C PHE A 48 -32.73 -2.23 -19.40
N ALA A 49 -33.49 -3.28 -19.10
CA ALA A 49 -33.24 -4.62 -19.61
C ALA A 49 -31.99 -5.36 -19.10
N ASN A 50 -31.89 -5.62 -17.80
CA ASN A 50 -31.59 -7.00 -17.40
C ASN A 50 -32.94 -7.64 -17.07
N LYS A 51 -33.36 -8.62 -17.87
CA LYS A 51 -34.36 -9.59 -17.40
C LYS A 51 -33.87 -10.03 -16.03
N ARG A 52 -34.62 -9.70 -14.97
CA ARG A 52 -34.57 -10.46 -13.72
C ARG A 52 -34.45 -11.92 -14.15
N ASN A 53 -33.37 -12.63 -13.77
CA ASN A 53 -33.19 -14.04 -14.17
C ASN A 53 -34.45 -14.85 -13.81
N ASP A 54 -35.21 -14.39 -12.83
CA ASP A 54 -36.61 -14.75 -12.61
C ASP A 54 -37.43 -13.52 -12.16
N PRO A 55 -38.51 -13.11 -12.85
CA PRO A 55 -39.37 -11.99 -12.41
C PRO A 55 -39.97 -12.19 -11.01
N ASN A 56 -40.03 -13.44 -10.53
CA ASN A 56 -40.54 -13.84 -9.22
C ASN A 56 -39.45 -13.95 -8.13
N GLU A 57 -38.16 -13.82 -8.44
CA GLU A 57 -37.11 -13.87 -7.41
C GLU A 57 -37.07 -12.54 -6.66
N LEU A 58 -37.24 -12.60 -5.34
CA LEU A 58 -37.03 -11.44 -4.48
C LEU A 58 -35.57 -10.99 -4.60
N PRO A 59 -35.29 -9.67 -4.67
CA PRO A 59 -33.93 -9.17 -4.70
C PRO A 59 -33.21 -9.65 -3.44
N ARG A 60 -32.23 -10.55 -3.61
CA ARG A 60 -31.39 -11.05 -2.53
C ARG A 60 -29.95 -10.64 -2.75
N PHE A 61 -29.26 -10.36 -1.66
CA PHE A 61 -27.82 -10.20 -1.69
C PHE A 61 -27.18 -11.57 -2.02
N SER A 62 -26.64 -11.72 -3.24
CA SER A 62 -25.97 -12.96 -3.64
C SER A 62 -24.56 -13.00 -3.06
N TYR A 63 -24.39 -13.71 -1.94
CA TYR A 63 -23.08 -13.93 -1.32
C TYR A 63 -22.14 -14.75 -2.22
N SER A 64 -22.67 -15.53 -3.16
CA SER A 64 -21.91 -16.42 -4.04
C SER A 64 -21.45 -15.74 -5.34
N ASN A 65 -22.31 -14.93 -5.99
CA ASN A 65 -21.96 -14.29 -7.26
C ASN A 65 -21.41 -12.87 -7.06
N SER A 66 -21.65 -12.20 -5.92
CA SER A 66 -21.21 -10.82 -5.65
C SER A 66 -21.58 -9.79 -6.74
N ASP A 67 -22.43 -10.17 -7.70
CA ASP A 67 -22.84 -9.36 -8.83
C ASP A 67 -23.98 -8.45 -8.39
N LEU A 68 -23.59 -7.29 -7.88
CA LEU A 68 -24.51 -6.20 -7.57
C LEU A 68 -24.85 -5.43 -8.83
N SER A 69 -26.14 -5.11 -9.00
CA SER A 69 -26.65 -4.23 -10.05
C SER A 69 -26.04 -2.82 -9.93
N SER A 70 -26.11 -2.00 -10.98
CA SER A 70 -25.51 -0.65 -10.93
C SER A 70 -26.18 0.22 -9.86
N ALA A 71 -27.49 0.04 -9.68
CA ALA A 71 -28.28 0.63 -8.61
C ALA A 71 -27.78 0.17 -7.23
N GLN A 72 -27.68 -1.14 -7.00
CA GLN A 72 -27.21 -1.69 -5.73
C GLN A 72 -25.78 -1.25 -5.38
N GLN A 73 -24.90 -1.14 -6.36
CA GLN A 73 -23.55 -0.65 -6.12
C GLN A 73 -23.52 0.82 -5.70
N LEU A 74 -24.37 1.66 -6.29
CA LEU A 74 -24.53 3.06 -5.87
C LEU A 74 -25.09 3.13 -4.44
N GLU A 75 -26.13 2.34 -4.14
CA GLU A 75 -26.72 2.24 -2.81
C GLU A 75 -25.69 1.83 -1.75
N VAL A 76 -24.93 0.77 -2.00
CA VAL A 76 -23.89 0.28 -1.07
C VAL A 76 -22.83 1.36 -0.82
N SER A 77 -22.41 2.10 -1.87
CA SER A 77 -21.46 3.20 -1.70
C SER A 77 -22.04 4.35 -0.88
N TYR A 78 -23.31 4.70 -1.09
CA TYR A 78 -23.99 5.76 -0.35
C TYR A 78 -24.23 5.38 1.12
N ARG A 79 -24.72 4.17 1.40
CA ARG A 79 -24.89 3.67 2.77
C ARG A 79 -23.55 3.65 3.52
N ARG A 80 -22.47 3.20 2.86
CA ARG A 80 -21.12 3.25 3.43
C ARG A 80 -20.68 4.68 3.78
N LEU A 81 -21.01 5.65 2.94
CA LEU A 81 -20.73 7.07 3.19
C LEU A 81 -21.44 7.55 4.46
N VAL A 82 -22.72 7.22 4.62
CA VAL A 82 -23.52 7.55 5.80
C VAL A 82 -22.92 6.95 7.07
N GLU A 83 -22.57 5.67 7.05
CA GLU A 83 -21.95 4.96 8.19
C GLU A 83 -20.59 5.57 8.59
N LEU A 84 -19.75 5.89 7.60
CA LEU A 84 -18.44 6.51 7.86
C LEU A 84 -18.56 7.95 8.37
N ALA A 85 -19.56 8.70 7.90
CA ALA A 85 -19.85 10.04 8.40
C ALA A 85 -20.28 9.98 9.87
N ALA A 86 -21.22 9.08 10.21
CA ALA A 86 -21.66 8.87 11.58
C ALA A 86 -20.51 8.42 12.49
N ALA A 87 -19.66 7.49 12.04
CA ALA A 87 -18.49 7.03 12.80
C ALA A 87 -17.44 8.12 13.04
N LEU A 88 -17.45 9.18 12.22
CA LEU A 88 -16.61 10.36 12.38
C LEU A 88 -17.31 11.49 13.11
N ASP A 89 -18.52 11.30 13.64
CA ASP A 89 -19.32 12.36 14.27
C ASP A 89 -19.56 13.55 13.32
N VAL A 90 -19.86 13.23 12.06
CA VAL A 90 -20.28 14.17 11.03
C VAL A 90 -21.72 13.85 10.67
N GLN A 91 -22.55 14.90 10.57
CA GLN A 91 -23.93 14.73 10.15
C GLN A 91 -23.95 14.10 8.74
N PRO A 92 -24.71 13.02 8.50
CA PRO A 92 -24.81 12.44 7.17
C PRO A 92 -25.42 13.45 6.19
N PRO A 93 -25.19 13.28 4.88
CA PRO A 93 -25.87 14.11 3.89
C PRO A 93 -27.37 14.03 4.12
N ALA A 94 -28.06 15.17 4.08
CA ALA A 94 -29.52 15.19 4.10
C ALA A 94 -30.00 14.22 3.03
N GLU A 95 -30.85 13.25 3.39
CA GLU A 95 -31.26 12.13 2.54
C GLU A 95 -31.55 12.64 1.13
N PRO A 96 -30.60 12.51 0.20
CA PRO A 96 -30.92 12.67 -1.19
C PRO A 96 -31.89 11.53 -1.47
N ASP A 97 -32.79 11.73 -2.41
CA ASP A 97 -33.71 10.69 -2.85
C ASP A 97 -32.97 9.63 -3.69
N VAL A 98 -31.83 9.16 -3.18
CA VAL A 98 -31.08 8.00 -3.65
C VAL A 98 -32.02 6.81 -3.61
N ALA A 99 -32.89 6.72 -2.59
CA ALA A 99 -33.99 5.76 -2.54
C ALA A 99 -34.89 5.85 -3.79
N ALA A 100 -35.36 7.03 -4.24
CA ALA A 100 -36.14 7.10 -5.49
C ALA A 100 -35.38 6.70 -6.77
N ILE A 101 -34.06 6.84 -6.82
CA ILE A 101 -33.25 6.25 -7.90
C ILE A 101 -33.26 4.71 -7.83
N LEU A 102 -33.35 4.15 -6.63
CA LEU A 102 -33.27 2.71 -6.36
C LEU A 102 -34.64 2.00 -6.38
N ASP A 103 -35.71 2.68 -5.93
CA ASP A 103 -37.11 2.21 -5.86
C ASP A 103 -37.86 2.35 -7.20
N GLY A 104 -37.22 2.95 -8.21
CA GLY A 104 -37.80 3.27 -9.51
C GLY A 104 -38.12 2.06 -10.38
N GLY A 105 -39.28 1.44 -10.16
CA GLY A 105 -39.91 0.50 -11.10
C GLY A 105 -40.38 1.13 -12.43
N ALA A 106 -40.01 2.37 -12.73
CA ALA A 106 -40.39 3.08 -13.95
C ALA A 106 -39.26 3.99 -14.46
N PRO A 107 -39.11 4.15 -15.80
CA PRO A 107 -37.97 4.82 -16.45
C PRO A 107 -37.84 6.34 -16.20
N ALA A 108 -38.71 6.93 -15.38
CA ALA A 108 -38.77 8.37 -15.15
C ALA A 108 -37.93 8.89 -13.96
N SER A 109 -37.54 8.04 -13.00
CA SER A 109 -36.85 8.51 -11.77
C SER A 109 -35.32 8.60 -11.86
N GLY A 110 -34.73 8.25 -13.00
CA GLY A 110 -33.28 8.32 -13.26
C GLY A 110 -32.87 9.47 -14.19
N ASP A 111 -33.66 10.53 -14.27
CA ASP A 111 -33.41 11.64 -15.20
C ASP A 111 -32.09 12.39 -14.89
N ALA A 112 -31.60 13.14 -15.88
CA ALA A 112 -30.35 13.89 -15.72
C ALA A 112 -30.46 14.99 -14.64
N GLU A 113 -31.66 15.53 -14.36
CA GLU A 113 -31.86 16.54 -13.33
C GLU A 113 -31.79 15.96 -11.91
N THR A 114 -32.33 14.77 -11.69
CA THR A 114 -32.30 14.04 -10.41
C THR A 114 -30.86 13.71 -10.05
N ARG A 115 -30.07 13.20 -11.01
CA ARG A 115 -28.63 12.97 -10.81
C ARG A 115 -27.88 14.26 -10.51
N LYS A 116 -28.20 15.37 -11.21
CA LYS A 116 -27.60 16.69 -10.93
C LYS A 116 -27.97 17.19 -9.52
N ARG A 117 -29.21 17.00 -9.08
CA ARG A 117 -29.67 17.39 -7.74
C ARG A 117 -28.92 16.62 -6.65
N ILE A 118 -28.85 15.29 -6.78
CA ILE A 118 -28.11 14.43 -5.84
C ILE A 118 -26.62 14.81 -5.84
N HIS A 119 -26.03 15.03 -7.01
CA HIS A 119 -24.66 15.53 -7.12
C HIS A 119 -24.48 16.85 -6.37
N GLY A 120 -25.41 17.81 -6.53
CA GLY A 120 -25.35 19.09 -5.83
C GLY A 120 -25.39 18.95 -4.31
N VAL A 121 -26.28 18.10 -3.79
CA VAL A 121 -26.38 17.80 -2.35
C VAL A 121 -25.09 17.17 -1.83
N LEU A 122 -24.59 16.13 -2.50
CA LEU A 122 -23.37 15.43 -2.11
C LEU A 122 -22.13 16.34 -2.19
N GLU A 123 -22.07 17.25 -3.17
CA GLU A 123 -20.95 18.20 -3.33
C GLU A 123 -20.94 19.24 -2.22
N ALA A 124 -22.10 19.82 -1.89
CA ALA A 124 -22.21 20.77 -0.78
C ALA A 124 -21.84 20.10 0.55
N TRP A 125 -22.36 18.89 0.79
CA TRP A 125 -22.10 18.12 1.99
C TRP A 125 -20.63 17.68 2.09
N SER A 126 -20.01 17.21 1.00
CA SER A 126 -18.62 16.74 1.02
C SER A 126 -17.64 17.88 1.33
N ARG A 127 -17.91 19.09 0.81
CA ARG A 127 -17.16 20.30 1.14
C ARG A 127 -17.31 20.70 2.60
N ALA A 128 -18.55 20.73 3.12
CA ALA A 128 -18.82 21.06 4.51
C ALA A 128 -18.13 20.06 5.46
N THR A 129 -18.23 18.77 5.14
CA THR A 129 -17.58 17.67 5.87
C THR A 129 -16.06 17.83 5.87
N TRP A 130 -15.46 18.13 4.72
CA TRP A 130 -14.03 18.36 4.62
C TRP A 130 -13.59 19.54 5.49
N ILE A 131 -14.34 20.64 5.48
CA ILE A 131 -14.07 21.80 6.35
C ILE A 131 -14.14 21.39 7.81
N GLN A 132 -15.21 20.71 8.23
CA GLN A 132 -15.41 20.28 9.61
C GLN A 132 -14.27 19.36 10.10
N LEU A 133 -13.89 18.36 9.30
CA LEU A 133 -12.78 17.46 9.62
C LEU A 133 -11.45 18.21 9.70
N ASN A 134 -11.19 19.13 8.76
CA ASN A 134 -9.96 19.90 8.73
C ASN A 134 -9.83 20.89 9.89
N VAL A 135 -10.95 21.47 10.35
CA VAL A 135 -10.99 22.34 11.54
C VAL A 135 -10.72 21.54 12.82
N ARG A 136 -11.25 20.31 12.92
CA ARG A 136 -11.00 19.41 14.06
C ARG A 136 -9.54 18.95 14.11
N SER A 137 -9.01 18.52 12.99
CA SER A 137 -7.60 18.14 12.85
C SER A 137 -7.18 18.20 11.39
N ALA A 138 -6.06 18.87 11.14
CA ALA A 138 -5.48 18.91 9.81
C ALA A 138 -5.13 17.50 9.28
N ALA A 139 -4.90 16.51 10.16
CA ALA A 139 -4.66 15.12 9.75
C ALA A 139 -5.92 14.48 9.15
N LEU A 140 -7.10 14.71 9.73
CA LEU A 140 -8.38 14.19 9.24
C LEU A 140 -8.74 14.80 7.88
N GLY A 141 -8.63 16.12 7.76
CA GLY A 141 -8.87 16.81 6.49
C GLY A 141 -7.94 16.32 5.37
N ARG A 142 -6.65 16.14 5.67
CA ARG A 142 -5.68 15.56 4.73
C ARG A 142 -6.02 14.12 4.35
N ALA A 143 -6.34 13.27 5.32
CA ALA A 143 -6.70 11.87 5.09
C ALA A 143 -7.91 11.75 4.15
N MET A 144 -8.97 12.55 4.39
CA MET A 144 -10.14 12.61 3.50
C MET A 144 -9.74 13.03 2.09
N THR A 145 -8.94 14.09 1.93
CA THR A 145 -8.43 14.51 0.61
C THR A 145 -7.63 13.40 -0.08
N TYR A 146 -6.83 12.64 0.67
CA TYR A 146 -5.98 11.59 0.10
C TYR A 146 -6.79 10.39 -0.36
N GLY A 147 -7.78 9.98 0.41
CA GLY A 147 -8.73 8.93 0.02
C GLY A 147 -9.48 9.28 -1.27
N GLY A 148 -10.00 10.51 -1.35
CA GLY A 148 -10.68 11.00 -2.54
C GLY A 148 -9.75 11.07 -3.76
N SER A 149 -8.55 11.63 -3.58
CA SER A 149 -7.55 11.70 -4.65
C SER A 149 -7.15 10.31 -5.16
N LEU A 150 -7.01 9.33 -4.28
CA LEU A 150 -6.67 7.97 -4.67
C LEU A 150 -7.79 7.34 -5.50
N ALA A 151 -9.03 7.42 -5.04
CA ALA A 151 -10.21 6.94 -5.75
C ALA A 151 -10.42 7.63 -7.12
N ASP A 152 -10.22 8.95 -7.19
CA ASP A 152 -10.35 9.76 -8.40
C ASP A 152 -9.39 9.36 -9.51
N THR A 153 -8.30 8.67 -9.18
CA THR A 153 -7.39 8.09 -10.18
C THR A 153 -8.13 7.24 -11.20
N TYR A 154 -9.27 6.64 -10.82
CA TYR A 154 -10.17 5.94 -11.72
C TYR A 154 -11.55 6.61 -11.83
N TRP A 155 -12.19 6.94 -10.70
CA TRP A 155 -13.58 7.38 -10.70
C TRP A 155 -13.82 8.74 -11.37
N TYR A 156 -12.78 9.57 -11.53
CA TYR A 156 -12.85 10.80 -12.30
C TYR A 156 -12.42 10.63 -13.77
N MET A 157 -11.77 9.51 -14.12
CA MET A 157 -11.27 9.25 -15.47
C MET A 157 -12.42 9.19 -16.48
N ALA A 158 -12.22 9.78 -17.65
CA ALA A 158 -13.19 9.68 -18.73
C ALA A 158 -13.21 8.25 -19.29
N LEU A 159 -14.31 7.86 -19.95
CA LEU A 159 -14.40 6.54 -20.56
C LEU A 159 -13.48 6.44 -21.80
N PRO A 160 -12.87 5.28 -22.05
CA PRO A 160 -12.03 5.05 -23.23
C PRO A 160 -12.83 5.31 -24.52
N GLY A 161 -12.19 5.92 -25.51
CA GLY A 161 -12.83 6.33 -26.77
C GLY A 161 -13.43 7.74 -26.76
N SER A 162 -13.50 8.40 -25.60
CA SER A 162 -13.87 9.83 -25.54
C SER A 162 -12.65 10.74 -25.73
N PRO A 163 -12.79 11.94 -26.33
CA PRO A 163 -11.68 12.91 -26.41
C PRO A 163 -11.10 13.31 -25.04
N ALA A 164 -11.95 13.29 -24.01
CA ALA A 164 -11.58 13.59 -22.63
C ALA A 164 -10.70 12.50 -21.98
N PHE A 165 -10.64 11.29 -22.55
CA PHE A 165 -9.75 10.22 -22.08
C PHE A 165 -8.30 10.50 -22.41
N LEU A 166 -8.04 11.14 -23.55
CA LEU A 166 -6.69 11.45 -24.02
C LEU A 166 -6.23 12.83 -23.57
N SER A 167 -7.14 13.80 -23.40
CA SER A 167 -6.79 15.18 -23.11
C SER A 167 -7.69 15.84 -22.05
N GLY A 168 -7.17 16.84 -21.35
CA GLY A 168 -7.91 17.58 -20.31
C GLY A 168 -7.77 16.97 -18.90
N ARG A 169 -8.64 17.38 -17.98
CA ARG A 169 -8.51 17.03 -16.55
C ARG A 169 -8.93 15.59 -16.21
N GLN A 170 -9.77 14.99 -17.05
CA GLN A 170 -10.27 13.61 -16.88
C GLN A 170 -9.43 12.61 -17.68
N SER A 171 -8.35 13.06 -18.31
CA SER A 171 -7.52 12.21 -19.14
C SER A 171 -6.69 11.25 -18.30
N ILE A 172 -6.32 10.15 -18.94
CA ILE A 172 -5.39 9.18 -18.37
C ILE A 172 -4.06 9.85 -17.99
N GLU A 173 -3.54 10.75 -18.82
CA GLU A 173 -2.30 11.48 -18.55
C GLU A 173 -2.42 12.36 -17.30
N ALA A 174 -3.51 13.13 -17.16
CA ALA A 174 -3.71 14.02 -16.03
C ALA A 174 -3.85 13.26 -14.71
N LEU A 175 -4.58 12.15 -14.71
CA LEU A 175 -4.86 11.35 -13.52
C LEU A 175 -3.71 10.42 -13.13
N LEU A 176 -2.93 9.94 -14.09
CA LEU A 176 -1.76 9.09 -13.84
C LEU A 176 -0.43 9.86 -13.87
N ARG A 177 -0.47 11.19 -13.96
CA ARG A 177 0.71 12.05 -14.04
C ARG A 177 1.75 11.69 -12.96
N PRO A 178 3.04 11.50 -13.31
CA PRO A 178 4.06 11.10 -12.35
C PRO A 178 4.14 11.98 -11.11
N GLN A 179 4.06 13.31 -11.26
CA GLN A 179 4.10 14.24 -10.12
C GLN A 179 2.90 14.05 -9.19
N ARG A 180 1.71 13.75 -9.73
CA ARG A 180 0.49 13.50 -8.93
C ARG A 180 0.64 12.21 -8.13
N LEU A 181 1.06 11.13 -8.79
CA LEU A 181 1.18 9.83 -8.12
C LEU A 181 2.35 9.79 -7.13
N LYS A 182 3.48 10.46 -7.40
CA LYS A 182 4.58 10.62 -6.42
C LYS A 182 4.12 11.32 -5.15
N ARG A 183 3.40 12.45 -5.28
CA ARG A 183 2.81 13.13 -4.11
C ARG A 183 1.85 12.20 -3.36
N MET A 184 1.06 11.39 -4.06
CA MET A 184 0.18 10.42 -3.39
C MET A 184 0.96 9.32 -2.65
N GLN A 185 2.09 8.85 -3.18
CA GLN A 185 2.97 7.91 -2.49
C GLN A 185 3.52 8.51 -1.19
N GLU A 186 4.06 9.73 -1.26
CA GLU A 186 4.56 10.47 -0.10
C GLU A 186 3.46 10.63 0.96
N ARG A 187 2.26 11.03 0.53
CA ARG A 187 1.09 11.19 1.38
C ARG A 187 0.64 9.88 2.03
N MET A 188 0.69 8.76 1.30
CA MET A 188 0.36 7.45 1.86
C MET A 188 1.41 6.98 2.87
N SER A 189 2.69 7.26 2.62
CA SER A 189 3.76 6.97 3.59
C SER A 189 3.63 7.78 4.87
N ALA A 190 3.16 9.04 4.77
CA ALA A 190 2.88 9.90 5.92
C ALA A 190 1.71 9.40 6.79
N LEU A 191 0.88 8.49 6.29
CA LEU A 191 -0.20 7.84 7.05
C LEU A 191 0.25 6.51 7.70
N GLY A 192 1.54 6.16 7.62
CA GLY A 192 2.05 4.87 8.08
C GLY A 192 1.90 4.61 9.58
N GLU A 193 1.69 5.64 10.41
CA GLU A 193 1.37 5.46 11.82
C GLU A 193 -0.10 5.06 12.05
N SER A 194 -0.99 5.42 11.12
CA SER A 194 -2.42 5.14 11.22
C SER A 194 -2.83 3.87 10.47
N PHE A 195 -1.99 3.27 9.63
CA PHE A 195 -2.30 2.07 8.86
C PHE A 195 -1.19 1.01 8.98
N PRO A 196 -1.48 -0.27 8.74
CA PRO A 196 -0.44 -1.28 8.63
C PRO A 196 0.61 -0.87 7.58
N GLY A 197 1.90 -0.94 7.93
CA GLY A 197 2.98 -0.48 7.05
C GLY A 197 2.98 -1.19 5.69
N GLU A 198 2.61 -2.46 5.67
CA GLU A 198 2.47 -3.28 4.46
C GLU A 198 1.39 -2.76 3.51
N LEU A 199 0.31 -2.17 4.03
CA LEU A 199 -0.78 -1.60 3.24
C LEU A 199 -0.30 -0.33 2.53
N CYS A 200 0.28 0.61 3.28
CA CYS A 200 0.79 1.86 2.71
C CYS A 200 1.87 1.59 1.67
N ASP A 201 2.74 0.62 1.94
CA ASP A 201 3.79 0.16 1.04
C ASP A 201 3.24 -0.47 -0.25
N ALA A 202 2.22 -1.32 -0.14
CA ALA A 202 1.57 -1.95 -1.29
C ALA A 202 0.88 -0.92 -2.20
N ILE A 203 0.10 0.00 -1.63
CA ILE A 203 -0.53 1.09 -2.38
C ILE A 203 0.54 1.98 -3.01
N GLY A 204 1.54 2.41 -2.23
CA GLY A 204 2.65 3.23 -2.71
C GLY A 204 3.39 2.59 -3.89
N HIS A 205 3.72 1.31 -3.80
CA HIS A 205 4.37 0.58 -4.89
C HIS A 205 3.52 0.54 -6.17
N SER A 206 2.25 0.18 -6.04
CA SER A 206 1.34 0.10 -7.20
C SER A 206 1.12 1.47 -7.87
N LEU A 207 1.04 2.57 -7.10
CA LEU A 207 1.02 3.93 -7.66
C LEU A 207 2.26 4.24 -8.51
N GLY A 208 3.42 3.69 -8.14
CA GLY A 208 4.67 3.79 -8.91
C GLY A 208 4.56 3.13 -10.27
N MET A 209 4.01 1.93 -10.31
CA MET A 209 3.82 1.16 -11.55
C MET A 209 2.80 1.79 -12.50
N TRP A 210 1.85 2.54 -11.96
CA TRP A 210 0.77 3.20 -12.69
C TRP A 210 1.11 4.62 -13.16
N MET A 211 2.32 5.14 -12.89
CA MET A 211 2.74 6.44 -13.42
C MET A 211 2.68 6.47 -14.94
N PHE A 212 2.12 7.55 -15.49
CA PHE A 212 1.97 7.75 -16.92
C PHE A 212 3.35 7.82 -17.61
N ASP A 213 3.46 7.12 -18.73
CA ASP A 213 4.66 7.02 -19.57
C ASP A 213 4.24 6.86 -21.05
N GLU A 214 5.22 6.94 -21.95
CA GLU A 214 5.01 6.80 -23.41
C GLU A 214 4.37 5.46 -23.80
N ALA A 215 4.56 4.41 -22.99
CA ALA A 215 3.97 3.10 -23.29
C ALA A 215 2.45 3.10 -22.99
N LYS A 216 2.03 3.73 -21.88
CA LYS A 216 0.62 3.93 -21.55
C LYS A 216 -0.06 4.90 -22.51
N GLU A 217 0.66 5.92 -22.99
CA GLU A 217 0.17 6.81 -24.04
C GLU A 217 -0.16 6.05 -25.32
N ARG A 218 0.78 5.24 -25.82
CA ARG A 218 0.56 4.40 -27.00
C ARG A 218 -0.63 3.46 -26.81
N TRP A 219 -0.75 2.81 -25.66
CA TRP A 219 -1.90 1.96 -25.36
C TRP A 219 -3.22 2.72 -25.29
N ALA A 220 -3.22 3.93 -24.73
CA ALA A 220 -4.42 4.76 -24.61
C ALA A 220 -4.91 5.30 -25.96
N ALA A 221 -3.99 5.56 -26.90
CA ALA A 221 -4.29 6.08 -28.23
C ALA A 221 -4.51 4.99 -29.30
N ALA A 222 -4.15 3.74 -29.03
CA ALA A 222 -4.26 2.65 -29.99
C ALA A 222 -5.73 2.32 -30.34
N SER A 223 -6.00 2.16 -31.65
CA SER A 223 -7.29 1.69 -32.16
C SER A 223 -7.52 0.21 -31.87
N ASP A 224 -6.45 -0.58 -31.97
CA ASP A 224 -6.48 -2.03 -31.90
C ASP A 224 -5.12 -2.60 -31.44
N TRP A 225 -5.09 -3.90 -31.17
CA TRP A 225 -3.89 -4.59 -30.70
C TRP A 225 -2.80 -4.75 -31.77
N GLN A 226 -3.15 -4.70 -33.06
CA GLN A 226 -2.20 -4.83 -34.16
C GLN A 226 -1.31 -3.59 -34.26
N THR A 227 -1.87 -2.39 -34.05
CA THR A 227 -1.08 -1.14 -33.99
C THR A 227 0.00 -1.13 -32.92
N LEU A 228 -0.18 -1.91 -31.85
CA LEU A 228 0.78 -2.07 -30.76
C LEU A 228 1.83 -3.15 -31.03
N GLY A 229 1.69 -3.93 -32.11
CA GLY A 229 2.53 -5.10 -32.39
C GLY A 229 2.38 -6.21 -31.35
N ILE A 230 1.23 -6.27 -30.65
CA ILE A 230 0.98 -7.24 -29.60
C ILE A 230 0.13 -8.38 -30.18
N PRO A 231 0.64 -9.62 -30.24
CA PRO A 231 -0.16 -10.75 -30.66
C PRO A 231 -1.19 -11.05 -29.56
N VAL A 232 -2.47 -10.97 -29.91
CA VAL A 232 -3.57 -11.42 -29.05
C VAL A 232 -4.25 -12.60 -29.73
N GLU A 233 -4.35 -13.71 -29.02
CA GLU A 233 -4.98 -14.92 -29.55
C GLU A 233 -6.51 -14.79 -29.57
N GLY A 234 -7.11 -14.90 -30.75
CA GLY A 234 -8.56 -14.82 -30.94
C GLY A 234 -9.08 -13.38 -31.04
N VAL A 235 -10.41 -13.24 -31.00
CA VAL A 235 -11.06 -11.91 -31.06
C VAL A 235 -11.01 -11.29 -29.65
N PRO A 236 -10.29 -10.18 -29.45
CA PRO A 236 -10.17 -9.57 -28.14
C PRO A 236 -11.50 -8.96 -27.69
N THR A 237 -11.87 -9.19 -26.43
CA THR A 237 -13.11 -8.64 -25.83
C THR A 237 -13.05 -7.13 -25.59
N ARG A 238 -11.85 -6.53 -25.59
CA ARG A 238 -11.60 -5.12 -25.30
C ARG A 238 -10.53 -4.56 -26.25
N THR A 239 -10.67 -3.30 -26.64
CA THR A 239 -9.59 -2.55 -27.29
C THR A 239 -8.46 -2.25 -26.28
N PRO A 240 -7.24 -1.89 -26.72
CA PRO A 240 -6.15 -1.56 -25.78
C PRO A 240 -6.50 -0.45 -24.77
N PRO A 241 -7.15 0.66 -25.16
CA PRO A 241 -7.60 1.69 -24.21
C PRO A 241 -8.61 1.15 -23.19
N GLN A 242 -9.53 0.29 -23.63
CA GLN A 242 -10.50 -0.37 -22.75
C GLN A 242 -9.83 -1.36 -21.79
N GLN A 243 -8.82 -2.10 -22.25
CA GLN A 243 -8.05 -3.01 -21.40
C GLN A 243 -7.23 -2.26 -20.36
N LEU A 244 -6.59 -1.14 -20.75
CA LEU A 244 -5.86 -0.28 -19.83
C LEU A 244 -6.77 0.28 -18.73
N HIS A 245 -7.94 0.80 -19.13
CA HIS A 245 -8.97 1.27 -18.21
C HIS A 245 -9.51 0.14 -17.29
N PHE A 246 -9.69 -1.07 -17.82
CA PHE A 246 -10.11 -2.24 -17.06
C PHE A 246 -9.05 -2.73 -16.06
N ASN A 247 -7.77 -2.74 -16.45
CA ASN A 247 -6.67 -3.07 -15.55
C ASN A 247 -6.56 -2.05 -14.41
N LEU A 248 -6.80 -0.77 -14.70
CA LEU A 248 -6.84 0.27 -13.67
C LEU A 248 -8.02 0.06 -12.72
N PHE A 249 -9.20 -0.27 -13.24
CA PHE A 249 -10.35 -0.64 -12.40
C PHE A 249 -10.02 -1.80 -11.44
N ARG A 250 -9.36 -2.85 -11.94
CA ARG A 250 -8.91 -3.97 -11.11
C ARG A 250 -7.92 -3.52 -10.03
N GLN A 251 -6.98 -2.63 -10.36
CA GLN A 251 -6.06 -2.07 -9.39
C GLN A 251 -6.77 -1.25 -8.30
N VAL A 252 -7.72 -0.39 -8.70
CA VAL A 252 -8.53 0.43 -7.79
C VAL A 252 -9.39 -0.44 -6.88
N ARG A 253 -9.92 -1.56 -7.38
CA ARG A 253 -10.59 -2.57 -6.55
C ARG A 253 -9.66 -3.15 -5.50
N THR A 254 -8.43 -3.50 -5.87
CA THR A 254 -7.42 -3.97 -4.89
C THR A 254 -7.10 -2.91 -3.85
N TRP A 255 -6.96 -1.63 -4.23
CA TRP A 255 -6.77 -0.54 -3.27
C TRP A 255 -7.95 -0.41 -2.31
N ARG A 256 -9.18 -0.46 -2.82
CA ARG A 256 -10.38 -0.45 -1.99
C ARG A 256 -10.36 -1.63 -1.01
N ASP A 257 -10.09 -2.83 -1.49
CA ASP A 257 -10.13 -4.03 -0.65
C ASP A 257 -9.08 -3.97 0.49
N LEU A 258 -7.90 -3.41 0.21
CA LEU A 258 -6.89 -3.10 1.22
C LEU A 258 -7.36 -2.03 2.21
N LEU A 259 -7.87 -0.90 1.71
CA LEU A 259 -8.28 0.24 2.54
C LEU A 259 -9.43 -0.10 3.48
N PHE A 260 -10.40 -0.88 3.01
CA PHE A 260 -11.59 -1.27 3.76
C PHE A 260 -11.41 -2.58 4.55
N GLU A 261 -10.19 -3.13 4.58
CA GLU A 261 -9.86 -4.37 5.30
C GLU A 261 -10.75 -5.56 4.93
N SER A 262 -11.33 -5.56 3.72
CA SER A 262 -12.01 -6.75 3.21
C SER A 262 -11.01 -7.87 2.92
N ARG A 263 -9.73 -7.50 2.72
CA ARG A 263 -8.57 -8.40 2.70
C ARG A 263 -7.39 -7.73 3.39
N GLN A 264 -6.76 -8.42 4.33
CA GLN A 264 -5.51 -7.94 4.92
C GLN A 264 -4.35 -8.15 3.93
N PRO A 265 -3.29 -7.32 3.96
CA PRO A 265 -2.11 -7.51 3.11
C PRO A 265 -1.54 -8.93 3.15
N LEU A 266 -1.55 -9.56 4.34
CA LEU A 266 -1.07 -10.93 4.54
C LEU A 266 -1.95 -12.00 3.90
N ASP A 267 -3.22 -11.72 3.59
CA ASP A 267 -4.15 -12.68 2.96
C ASP A 267 -3.81 -12.91 1.48
N TYR A 268 -3.10 -11.97 0.86
CA TYR A 268 -2.59 -12.15 -0.50
C TYR A 268 -1.49 -13.22 -0.55
N VAL A 269 -0.77 -13.41 0.55
CA VAL A 269 0.36 -14.33 0.66
C VAL A 269 -0.08 -15.65 1.30
N SER A 270 0.06 -16.75 0.57
CA SER A 270 -0.35 -18.06 1.07
C SER A 270 0.41 -18.45 2.36
N PRO A 271 -0.24 -19.18 3.30
CA PRO A 271 0.43 -19.65 4.52
C PRO A 271 1.71 -20.45 4.22
N GLY A 272 1.68 -21.26 3.15
CA GLY A 272 2.85 -22.02 2.70
C GLY A 272 3.98 -21.16 2.14
N PHE A 273 3.69 -19.98 1.57
CA PHE A 273 4.74 -19.03 1.20
C PHE A 273 5.34 -18.37 2.43
N ARG A 274 4.53 -17.97 3.42
CA ARG A 274 5.03 -17.37 4.68
C ARG A 274 6.00 -18.31 5.40
N ARG A 275 5.67 -19.60 5.51
CA ARG A 275 6.59 -20.62 6.06
C ARG A 275 7.90 -20.72 5.27
N ARG A 276 7.82 -20.70 3.94
CA ARG A 276 9.03 -20.72 3.08
C ARG A 276 9.87 -19.45 3.21
N ALA A 277 9.23 -18.29 3.35
CA ALA A 277 9.93 -17.02 3.56
C ALA A 277 10.72 -17.02 4.86
N ASN A 278 10.11 -17.50 5.95
CA ASN A 278 10.78 -17.68 7.24
C ASN A 278 11.94 -18.69 7.14
N LEU A 279 11.73 -19.86 6.54
CA LEU A 279 12.81 -20.85 6.32
C LEU A 279 13.97 -20.29 5.48
N LEU A 280 13.65 -19.53 4.42
CA LEU A 280 14.65 -18.89 3.57
C LEU A 280 15.43 -17.83 4.34
N ALA A 281 14.74 -16.98 5.10
CA ALA A 281 15.36 -15.97 5.95
C ALA A 281 16.32 -16.63 6.94
N GLY A 282 15.85 -17.63 7.69
CA GLY A 282 16.69 -18.37 8.64
C GLY A 282 17.89 -19.04 7.98
N THR A 283 17.72 -19.63 6.79
CA THR A 283 18.84 -20.25 6.06
C THR A 283 19.88 -19.22 5.63
N VAL A 284 19.45 -18.08 5.07
CA VAL A 284 20.35 -16.99 4.67
C VAL A 284 21.07 -16.42 5.89
N THR A 285 20.35 -16.22 7.00
CA THR A 285 20.90 -15.76 8.26
C THR A 285 21.98 -16.71 8.79
N ILE A 286 21.73 -18.03 8.79
CA ILE A 286 22.71 -19.05 9.20
C ILE A 286 23.96 -19.00 8.30
N VAL A 287 23.79 -18.96 6.98
CA VAL A 287 24.91 -18.91 6.03
C VAL A 287 25.75 -17.65 6.27
N MET A 288 25.11 -16.51 6.50
CA MET A 288 25.80 -15.26 6.79
C MET A 288 26.58 -15.36 8.11
N VAL A 289 25.98 -15.90 9.18
CA VAL A 289 26.66 -16.09 10.47
C VAL A 289 27.88 -17.00 10.32
N LEU A 290 27.76 -18.11 9.58
CA LEU A 290 28.89 -19.00 9.29
C LEU A 290 30.00 -18.28 8.52
N LEU A 291 29.64 -17.49 7.50
CA LEU A 291 30.61 -16.73 6.72
C LEU A 291 31.34 -15.69 7.58
N VAL A 292 30.63 -14.97 8.46
CA VAL A 292 31.25 -14.05 9.43
C VAL A 292 32.16 -14.81 10.39
N ALA A 293 31.74 -15.96 10.91
CA ALA A 293 32.57 -16.78 11.80
C ALA A 293 33.86 -17.25 11.12
N VAL A 294 33.80 -17.65 9.84
CA VAL A 294 34.97 -18.03 9.04
C VAL A 294 35.91 -16.85 8.84
N ILE A 295 35.39 -15.66 8.50
CA ILE A 295 36.20 -14.45 8.35
C ILE A 295 36.90 -14.07 9.66
N VAL A 296 36.16 -14.07 10.78
CA VAL A 296 36.72 -13.77 12.09
C VAL A 296 37.78 -14.80 12.48
N GLY A 297 37.51 -16.10 12.26
CA GLY A 297 38.49 -17.17 12.51
C GLY A 297 39.77 -17.00 11.69
N ALA A 298 39.65 -16.66 10.40
CA ALA A 298 40.79 -16.39 9.54
C ALA A 298 41.60 -15.16 10.00
N LEU A 299 40.94 -14.09 10.45
CA LEU A 299 41.60 -12.90 10.99
C LEU A 299 42.35 -13.20 12.30
N VAL A 300 41.73 -13.93 13.23
CA VAL A 300 42.37 -14.34 14.49
C VAL A 300 43.58 -15.23 14.20
N PHE A 301 43.44 -16.21 13.31
CA PHE A 301 44.55 -17.08 12.91
C PHE A 301 45.69 -16.31 12.22
N GLY A 302 45.35 -15.36 11.34
CA GLY A 302 46.32 -14.46 10.71
C GLY A 302 47.07 -13.58 11.72
N ALA A 303 46.34 -12.98 12.67
CA ALA A 303 46.92 -12.17 13.74
C ALA A 303 47.81 -13.01 14.67
N PHE A 304 47.40 -14.24 15.01
CA PHE A 304 48.18 -15.16 15.82
C PHE A 304 49.49 -15.57 15.13
N ASN A 305 49.43 -15.90 13.84
CA ASN A 305 50.64 -16.21 13.06
C ASN A 305 51.58 -15.00 12.94
N LEU A 306 51.02 -13.79 12.80
CA LEU A 306 51.82 -12.56 12.79
C LEU A 306 52.51 -12.34 14.15
N ALA A 307 51.80 -12.56 15.26
CA ALA A 307 52.36 -12.47 16.61
C ALA A 307 53.47 -13.50 16.85
N LEU A 308 53.27 -14.77 16.44
CA LEU A 308 54.31 -15.81 16.52
C LEU A 308 55.55 -15.47 15.69
N ASN A 309 55.37 -14.96 14.47
CA ASN A 309 56.48 -14.55 13.61
C ASN A 309 57.28 -13.39 14.23
N VAL A 310 56.60 -12.44 14.87
CA VAL A 310 57.25 -11.34 15.60
C VAL A 310 58.01 -11.89 16.81
N ALA A 311 57.39 -12.74 17.64
CA ALA A 311 58.03 -13.33 18.82
C ALA A 311 59.28 -14.16 18.46
N ASN A 312 59.20 -14.96 17.39
CA ASN A 312 60.33 -15.72 16.87
C ASN A 312 61.47 -14.82 16.35
N ARG A 313 61.16 -13.66 15.77
CA ARG A 313 62.17 -12.68 15.32
C ARG A 313 62.88 -11.97 16.47
N PHE A 314 62.21 -11.78 17.61
CA PHE A 314 62.76 -11.05 18.75
C PHE A 314 63.40 -11.94 19.83
N ASN A 315 63.51 -13.26 19.62
CA ASN A 315 64.21 -14.21 20.50
C ASN A 315 63.79 -14.16 21.98
N VAL A 316 62.53 -13.77 22.23
CA VAL A 316 61.97 -13.50 23.57
C VAL A 316 61.88 -14.76 24.45
N PHE A 317 61.92 -15.95 23.85
CA PHE A 317 61.80 -17.22 24.59
C PHE A 317 63.08 -17.69 25.31
N SER A 318 64.20 -16.96 25.22
CA SER A 318 65.48 -17.38 25.81
C SER A 318 65.75 -16.89 27.25
N GLN A 319 64.83 -16.14 27.88
CA GLN A 319 65.02 -15.55 29.22
C GLN A 319 63.98 -15.99 30.28
N ILE A 320 63.46 -17.22 30.22
CA ILE A 320 62.38 -17.63 31.13
C ILE A 320 62.95 -18.38 32.35
N GLY A 321 63.31 -17.62 33.38
CA GLY A 321 63.75 -18.13 34.69
C GLY A 321 63.30 -17.22 35.82
N GLY A 322 61.99 -17.00 35.96
CA GLY A 322 61.38 -16.18 37.02
C GLY A 322 60.04 -15.54 36.64
N GLU A 323 59.84 -15.24 35.35
CA GLU A 323 58.65 -14.56 34.81
C GLU A 323 57.42 -15.46 34.57
N LEU A 324 57.50 -16.75 34.91
CA LEU A 324 56.42 -17.72 34.60
C LEU A 324 55.10 -17.38 35.32
N ILE A 325 55.17 -16.93 36.58
CA ILE A 325 53.98 -16.58 37.38
C ILE A 325 53.35 -15.28 36.86
N GLU A 326 54.17 -14.32 36.45
CA GLU A 326 53.72 -13.04 35.88
C GLU A 326 53.11 -13.25 34.48
N ALA A 327 53.72 -14.13 33.67
CA ALA A 327 53.17 -14.58 32.39
C ALA A 327 51.82 -15.30 32.57
N ILE A 328 51.64 -16.14 33.60
CA ILE A 328 50.36 -16.78 33.90
C ILE A 328 49.30 -15.76 34.33
N SER A 329 49.66 -14.75 35.14
CA SER A 329 48.73 -13.69 35.55
C SER A 329 48.26 -12.82 34.38
N VAL A 330 49.19 -12.44 33.49
CA VAL A 330 48.86 -11.75 32.24
C VAL A 330 47.98 -12.63 31.35
N LEU A 331 48.27 -13.93 31.26
CA LEU A 331 47.44 -14.87 30.50
C LEU A 331 46.02 -14.94 31.09
N VAL A 332 45.85 -15.09 32.40
CA VAL A 332 44.52 -15.15 33.05
C VAL A 332 43.74 -13.85 32.85
N THR A 333 44.41 -12.70 32.94
CA THR A 333 43.77 -11.38 32.77
C THR A 333 43.35 -11.16 31.32
N VAL A 334 44.20 -11.53 30.36
CA VAL A 334 43.89 -11.52 28.92
C VAL A 334 42.74 -12.48 28.62
N THR A 335 42.76 -13.70 29.16
CA THR A 335 41.71 -14.72 28.95
C THR A 335 40.37 -14.26 29.51
N SER A 336 40.36 -13.65 30.70
CA SER A 336 39.15 -13.11 31.35
C SER A 336 38.57 -11.92 30.59
N THR A 337 39.44 -11.03 30.09
CA THR A 337 39.04 -9.88 29.27
C THR A 337 38.48 -10.34 27.92
N ILE A 338 39.10 -11.35 27.29
CA ILE A 338 38.60 -12.00 26.08
C ILE A 338 37.24 -12.67 26.34
N ALA A 339 37.06 -13.33 27.48
CA ALA A 339 35.79 -13.98 27.82
C ALA A 339 34.64 -12.98 28.00
N VAL A 340 34.87 -11.87 28.72
CA VAL A 340 33.86 -10.82 28.94
C VAL A 340 33.55 -10.07 27.64
N LEU A 341 34.56 -9.70 26.85
CA LEU A 341 34.37 -9.10 25.53
C LEU A 341 33.68 -10.06 24.57
N GLY A 342 34.04 -11.34 24.61
CA GLY A 342 33.43 -12.41 23.82
C GLY A 342 31.94 -12.59 24.13
N ALA A 343 31.58 -12.67 25.41
CA ALA A 343 30.18 -12.79 25.85
C ALA A 343 29.34 -11.56 25.46
N GLY A 344 29.88 -10.34 25.61
CA GLY A 344 29.21 -9.11 25.20
C GLY A 344 29.04 -8.99 23.68
N LEU A 345 30.04 -9.41 22.90
CA LEU A 345 29.98 -9.48 21.44
C LEU A 345 28.98 -10.54 20.97
N LEU A 346 28.94 -11.72 21.61
CA LEU A 346 27.97 -12.78 21.33
C LEU A 346 26.53 -12.31 21.56
N ALA A 347 26.27 -11.60 22.67
CA ALA A 347 24.93 -11.07 22.96
C ALA A 347 24.49 -10.00 21.94
N ARG A 348 25.40 -9.11 21.51
CA ARG A 348 25.11 -8.13 20.45
C ARG A 348 24.94 -8.77 19.09
N ALA A 349 25.79 -9.74 18.76
CA ALA A 349 25.70 -10.51 17.52
C ALA A 349 24.38 -11.26 17.43
N ARG A 350 23.93 -11.89 18.52
CA ARG A 350 22.62 -12.55 18.58
C ARG A 350 21.47 -11.59 18.30
N ARG A 351 21.43 -10.42 18.95
CA ARG A 351 20.39 -9.41 18.68
C ARG A 351 20.43 -8.90 17.25
N ALA A 352 21.63 -8.64 16.71
CA ALA A 352 21.79 -8.21 15.33
C ALA A 352 21.31 -9.28 14.34
N VAL A 353 21.56 -10.55 14.63
CA VAL A 353 21.10 -11.70 13.84
C VAL A 353 19.57 -11.82 13.90
N GLU A 354 18.96 -11.73 15.08
CA GLU A 354 17.49 -11.75 15.25
C GLU A 354 16.82 -10.57 14.52
N GLN A 355 17.41 -9.37 14.59
CA GLN A 355 16.92 -8.19 13.87
C GLN A 355 17.07 -8.34 12.35
N PHE A 356 18.19 -8.88 11.88
CA PHE A 356 18.43 -9.13 10.46
C PHE A 356 17.46 -10.17 9.90
N ASP A 357 17.21 -11.25 10.65
CA ASP A 357 16.29 -12.31 10.26
C ASP A 357 14.86 -11.79 10.12
N ALA A 358 14.38 -11.06 11.13
CA ALA A 358 13.07 -10.42 11.10
C ALA A 358 12.95 -9.38 9.96
N TRP A 359 14.02 -8.61 9.72
CA TRP A 359 14.06 -7.67 8.61
C TRP A 359 13.98 -8.37 7.25
N LEU A 360 14.71 -9.47 7.07
CA LEU A 360 14.74 -10.25 5.83
C LEU A 360 13.39 -10.93 5.56
N GLU A 361 12.79 -11.55 6.58
CA GLU A 361 11.44 -12.13 6.49
C GLU A 361 10.42 -11.06 6.06
N SER A 362 10.40 -9.92 6.76
CA SER A 362 9.56 -8.77 6.45
C SER A 362 9.77 -8.27 5.02
N MET A 363 11.02 -8.16 4.55
CA MET A 363 11.35 -7.74 3.20
C MET A 363 10.80 -8.71 2.14
N ILE A 364 10.94 -10.02 2.34
CA ILE A 364 10.44 -11.05 1.43
C ILE A 364 8.91 -11.00 1.36
N ILE A 365 8.24 -10.91 2.51
CA ILE A 365 6.78 -10.84 2.60
C ILE A 365 6.27 -9.56 1.92
N ARG A 366 6.83 -8.39 2.23
CA ARG A 366 6.45 -7.12 1.59
C ARG A 366 6.60 -7.18 0.07
N ARG A 367 7.70 -7.77 -0.43
CA ARG A 367 7.92 -7.96 -1.86
C ARG A 367 6.84 -8.85 -2.48
N ALA A 368 6.41 -9.91 -1.79
CA ALA A 368 5.35 -10.79 -2.26
C ALA A 368 3.99 -10.08 -2.29
N ILE A 369 3.64 -9.35 -1.21
CA ILE A 369 2.43 -8.54 -1.13
C ILE A 369 2.39 -7.56 -2.29
N ARG A 370 3.44 -6.74 -2.47
CA ARG A 370 3.55 -5.78 -3.58
C ARG A 370 3.25 -6.41 -4.94
N ARG A 371 3.83 -7.59 -5.21
CA ARG A 371 3.63 -8.31 -6.48
C ARG A 371 2.19 -8.80 -6.66
N GLN A 372 1.55 -9.27 -5.60
CA GLN A 372 0.21 -9.84 -5.66
C GLN A 372 -0.90 -8.78 -5.63
N THR A 373 -0.64 -7.62 -5.02
CA THR A 373 -1.59 -6.51 -4.95
C THR A 373 -1.47 -5.53 -6.13
N THR A 374 -0.42 -5.67 -6.95
CA THR A 374 -0.22 -4.80 -8.12
C THR A 374 -0.68 -5.51 -9.39
N ILE A 375 -1.72 -4.97 -10.00
CA ILE A 375 -2.16 -5.35 -11.33
C ILE A 375 -1.30 -4.61 -12.35
N ALA A 376 -0.67 -5.37 -13.24
CA ALA A 376 0.12 -4.80 -14.32
C ALA A 376 -0.79 -4.03 -15.29
N TRP A 377 -0.38 -2.83 -15.69
CA TRP A 377 -1.16 -2.00 -16.61
C TRP A 377 -1.29 -2.65 -18.00
N ASN A 378 -0.30 -3.46 -18.38
CA ASN A 378 -0.22 -4.18 -19.65
C ASN A 378 -0.72 -5.64 -19.58
N ASP A 379 -1.49 -6.02 -18.55
CA ASP A 379 -2.11 -7.35 -18.49
C ASP A 379 -3.09 -7.51 -19.66
N LEU A 380 -2.86 -8.50 -20.52
CA LEU A 380 -3.62 -8.71 -21.75
C LEU A 380 -5.02 -9.28 -21.46
N PRO A 381 -6.01 -9.08 -22.36
CA PRO A 381 -7.30 -9.72 -22.23
C PRO A 381 -7.10 -11.25 -22.28
N ARG A 382 -7.49 -11.94 -21.21
CA ARG A 382 -7.49 -13.41 -21.18
C ARG A 382 -8.67 -13.92 -21.99
N ARG A 383 -8.52 -15.09 -22.64
CA ARG A 383 -9.67 -15.80 -23.19
C ARG A 383 -10.72 -16.00 -22.09
N PRO A 384 -12.03 -15.88 -22.40
CA PRO A 384 -13.02 -16.53 -21.56
C PRO A 384 -12.62 -18.01 -21.46
N ALA A 385 -12.57 -18.56 -20.25
CA ALA A 385 -12.39 -20.00 -20.10
C ALA A 385 -13.61 -20.66 -20.76
N ASP A 386 -13.35 -21.51 -21.77
CA ASP A 386 -14.38 -22.31 -22.44
C ASP A 386 -15.07 -23.28 -21.46
#